data_AF-A0A5B0BIN9-F1
#
_entry.id   AF-A0A5B0BIN9-F1
#
_cell.length_a   1.000
_cell.length_b   1.000
_cell.length_c   1.000
_cell.angle_alpha   90.00
_cell.angle_beta   90.00
_cell.angle_gamma   90.00
#
_symmetry.space_group_name_H-M   'P 1'
#
loop_
_entity.id
_entity.type
_entity.pdbx_description
1 polymer ?
#
loop_
_entity_poly.entity_id
_entity_poly.type
_entity_poly.pdbx_seq_one_letter_code
_entity_poly.pdbx_strand_id
1 'polypeptide(L)'
;MTAADFDLLDDWGLRIASWAAPREAGLAAQTTRAYATGGTVRRQLYATGASVPGGMGGGAATLLPAVLDALACAADALKAALGSAQLGNALSATALVLGLRAERAARTPGAVRTSGAARAPGRTREEAPPQAAAEPPPPGTPDVEVMRALLRMSGRLRARGLEPAAADEVAAGVTARLLAQDDPAAVADFLDALVGGEPPQATTGDRRRSRSSPGPGSVLSALLSRLRRPYGPTRPAPSAGEGGTPP
;
A
#
# COMPACT_ATOMS: atom_id res chain seq x y z
N MET A 1 -10.53 16.50 -14.88
CA MET A 1 -9.09 16.43 -14.63
C MET A 1 -8.42 17.55 -15.41
N THR A 2 -7.78 18.47 -14.71
CA THR A 2 -7.05 19.61 -15.27
C THR A 2 -5.61 19.22 -15.62
N ALA A 3 -4.86 20.10 -16.31
CA ALA A 3 -3.44 19.88 -16.55
C ALA A 3 -2.64 19.79 -15.23
N ALA A 4 -2.97 20.63 -14.24
CA ALA A 4 -2.35 20.58 -12.92
C ALA A 4 -2.59 19.26 -12.20
N ASP A 5 -3.79 18.67 -12.34
CA ASP A 5 -4.08 17.34 -11.78
C ASP A 5 -3.18 16.26 -12.42
N PHE A 6 -2.91 16.37 -13.73
CA PHE A 6 -2.03 15.42 -14.43
C PHE A 6 -0.56 15.57 -14.02
N ASP A 7 -0.08 16.79 -13.77
CA ASP A 7 1.28 17.03 -13.29
C ASP A 7 1.45 16.50 -11.86
N LEU A 8 0.44 16.71 -11.01
CA LEU A 8 0.39 16.14 -9.65
C LEU A 8 0.43 14.60 -9.68
N LEU A 9 -0.39 13.98 -10.55
CA LEU A 9 -0.42 12.52 -10.71
C LEU A 9 0.90 11.95 -11.22
N ASP A 10 1.61 12.67 -12.08
CA ASP A 10 2.91 12.24 -12.60
C ASP A 10 3.97 12.24 -11.52
N ASP A 11 4.08 13.34 -10.78
CA ASP A 11 5.04 13.50 -9.70
C ASP A 11 4.84 12.44 -8.60
N TRP A 12 3.59 12.25 -8.17
CA TRP A 12 3.26 11.23 -7.18
C TRP A 12 3.43 9.82 -7.72
N GLY A 13 3.05 9.58 -8.97
CA GLY A 13 3.27 8.32 -9.65
C GLY A 13 4.73 7.91 -9.62
N LEU A 14 5.63 8.82 -9.99
CA LEU A 14 7.07 8.61 -9.98
C LEU A 14 7.60 8.34 -8.56
N ARG A 15 7.17 9.14 -7.57
CA ARG A 15 7.56 8.93 -6.16
C ARG A 15 7.15 7.55 -5.68
N ILE A 16 5.89 7.17 -5.85
CA ILE A 16 5.37 5.85 -5.42
C ILE A 16 6.10 4.71 -6.13
N ALA A 17 6.34 4.84 -7.44
CA ALA A 17 7.10 3.85 -8.19
C ALA A 17 8.54 3.72 -7.66
N SER A 18 9.22 4.83 -7.36
CA SER A 18 10.57 4.79 -6.79
C SER A 18 10.64 4.08 -5.44
N TRP A 19 9.54 4.05 -4.68
CA TRP A 19 9.45 3.44 -3.36
C TRP A 19 9.08 1.97 -3.39
N ALA A 20 8.13 1.60 -4.25
CA ALA A 20 7.50 0.28 -4.25
C ALA A 20 7.86 -0.56 -5.47
N ALA A 21 8.07 0.07 -6.63
CA ALA A 21 8.33 -0.62 -7.90
C ALA A 21 9.41 0.11 -8.73
N PRO A 22 10.68 0.17 -8.27
CA PRO A 22 11.71 1.00 -8.91
C PRO A 22 11.95 0.66 -10.39
N ARG A 23 11.73 -0.60 -10.77
CA ARG A 23 11.84 -1.08 -12.16
C ARG A 23 10.75 -0.52 -13.09
N GLU A 24 9.65 -0.02 -12.53
CA GLU A 24 8.50 0.53 -13.25
C GLU A 24 8.48 2.06 -13.25
N ALA A 25 9.50 2.72 -12.68
CA ALA A 25 9.56 4.18 -12.57
C ALA A 25 9.42 4.89 -13.93
N GLY A 26 9.99 4.31 -15.01
CA GLY A 26 9.88 4.85 -16.37
C GLY A 26 8.46 4.82 -16.96
N LEU A 27 7.55 4.01 -16.40
CA LEU A 27 6.15 3.90 -16.82
C LEU A 27 5.19 4.59 -15.83
N ALA A 28 5.72 5.19 -14.77
CA ALA A 28 4.94 5.57 -13.61
C ALA A 28 3.89 6.65 -13.92
N ALA A 29 4.31 7.73 -14.57
CA ALA A 29 3.41 8.80 -15.01
C ALA A 29 2.24 8.26 -15.85
N GLN A 30 2.54 7.54 -16.93
CA GLN A 30 1.52 6.97 -17.81
C GLN A 30 0.57 6.03 -17.06
N THR A 31 1.11 5.16 -16.19
CA THR A 31 0.34 4.19 -15.42
C THR A 31 -0.59 4.89 -14.42
N THR A 32 -0.10 5.91 -13.71
CA THR A 32 -0.90 6.67 -12.75
C THR A 32 -2.00 7.47 -13.43
N ARG A 33 -1.73 8.13 -14.55
CA ARG A 33 -2.76 8.80 -15.36
C ARG A 33 -3.82 7.84 -15.87
N ALA A 34 -3.38 6.71 -16.43
CA ALA A 34 -4.26 5.64 -16.91
C ALA A 34 -5.15 5.08 -15.79
N TYR A 35 -4.58 4.93 -14.58
CA TYR A 35 -5.33 4.51 -13.41
C TYR A 35 -6.34 5.59 -12.98
N ALA A 36 -5.92 6.84 -12.77
CA ALA A 36 -6.77 7.93 -12.33
C ALA A 36 -7.94 8.21 -13.28
N THR A 37 -7.70 8.10 -14.60
CA THR A 37 -8.75 8.27 -15.63
C THR A 37 -9.87 7.22 -15.51
N GLY A 38 -9.59 6.04 -14.95
CA GLY A 38 -10.59 5.00 -14.74
C GLY A 38 -11.02 4.26 -16.02
N GLY A 39 -12.19 3.62 -15.98
CA GLY A 39 -12.85 3.06 -17.15
C GLY A 39 -12.11 1.92 -17.84
N THR A 40 -12.15 1.91 -19.18
CA THR A 40 -11.51 0.89 -20.02
C THR A 40 -9.99 0.95 -19.94
N VAL A 41 -9.41 2.15 -19.82
CA VAL A 41 -7.96 2.37 -19.75
C VAL A 41 -7.39 1.75 -18.47
N ARG A 42 -8.01 1.99 -17.31
CA ARG A 42 -7.65 1.32 -16.05
C ARG A 42 -7.76 -0.21 -16.16
N ARG A 43 -8.78 -0.73 -16.83
CA ARG A 43 -8.95 -2.18 -17.05
C ARG A 43 -7.86 -2.77 -17.95
N GLN A 44 -7.43 -2.04 -18.98
CA GLN A 44 -6.37 -2.47 -19.89
C GLN A 44 -5.04 -2.67 -19.15
N LEU A 45 -4.71 -1.84 -18.16
CA LEU A 45 -3.51 -2.03 -17.33
C LEU A 45 -3.41 -3.44 -16.73
N TYR A 46 -4.55 -4.00 -16.31
CA TYR A 46 -4.60 -5.35 -15.73
C TYR A 46 -4.74 -6.45 -16.79
N ALA A 47 -5.37 -6.15 -17.92
CA ALA A 47 -5.52 -7.12 -19.01
C ALA A 47 -4.17 -7.45 -19.68
N THR A 48 -3.31 -6.45 -19.87
CA THR A 48 -1.98 -6.63 -20.47
C THR A 48 -1.01 -7.37 -19.55
N GLY A 49 -1.21 -7.29 -18.23
CA GLY A 49 -0.42 -8.03 -17.23
C GLY A 49 -0.84 -9.49 -17.03
N ALA A 50 -2.00 -9.90 -17.56
CA ALA A 50 -2.44 -11.29 -17.53
C ALA A 50 -1.67 -12.08 -18.59
N SER A 51 -0.54 -12.64 -18.16
CA SER A 51 0.32 -13.63 -18.83
C SER A 51 -0.28 -14.25 -20.10
N VAL A 52 0.34 -13.95 -21.24
CA VAL A 52 0.12 -14.71 -22.49
C VAL A 52 0.43 -16.18 -22.20
N PRO A 53 -0.55 -17.10 -22.30
CA PRO A 53 -0.32 -18.51 -22.05
C PRO A 53 0.73 -19.06 -23.02
N GLY A 54 1.86 -19.54 -22.51
CA GLY A 54 2.95 -20.13 -23.30
C GLY A 54 4.22 -19.30 -23.41
N GLY A 55 4.25 -18.07 -22.90
CA GLY A 55 5.49 -17.32 -22.76
C GLY A 55 6.37 -17.89 -21.65
N MET A 56 7.47 -18.55 -22.00
CA MET A 56 8.46 -19.12 -21.06
C MET A 56 9.31 -18.04 -20.34
N GLY A 57 8.75 -16.86 -20.14
CA GLY A 57 9.28 -15.77 -19.34
C GLY A 57 8.09 -15.15 -18.62
N GLY A 58 7.96 -15.43 -17.33
CA GLY A 58 6.89 -14.90 -16.49
C GLY A 58 6.79 -13.39 -16.66
N GLY A 59 5.73 -12.94 -17.33
CA GLY A 59 5.42 -11.53 -17.44
C GLY A 59 5.35 -10.98 -16.03
N ALA A 60 6.32 -10.15 -15.65
CA ALA A 60 6.34 -9.55 -14.34
C ALA A 60 5.01 -8.81 -14.19
N ALA A 61 4.13 -9.33 -13.33
CA ALA A 61 2.93 -8.63 -12.96
C ALA A 61 3.37 -7.24 -12.50
N THR A 62 2.94 -6.20 -13.21
CA THR A 62 3.33 -4.83 -12.90
C THR A 62 2.82 -4.52 -11.50
N LEU A 63 3.72 -4.21 -10.59
CA LEU A 63 3.43 -3.95 -9.19
C LEU A 63 2.75 -2.60 -9.01
N LEU A 64 3.12 -1.60 -9.82
CA LEU A 64 2.61 -0.23 -9.67
C LEU A 64 1.07 -0.15 -9.80
N PRO A 65 0.42 -0.73 -10.83
CA PRO A 65 -1.04 -0.77 -10.88
C PRO A 65 -1.71 -1.44 -9.67
N ALA A 66 -1.06 -2.43 -9.03
CA ALA A 66 -1.59 -3.06 -7.83
C ALA A 66 -1.45 -2.14 -6.61
N VAL A 67 -0.34 -1.42 -6.49
CA VAL A 67 -0.10 -0.43 -5.43
C VAL A 67 -1.07 0.75 -5.53
N LEU A 68 -1.29 1.28 -6.73
CA LEU A 68 -2.27 2.36 -6.96
C LEU A 68 -3.70 1.92 -6.59
N ASP A 69 -4.07 0.67 -6.87
CA ASP A 69 -5.36 0.12 -6.48
C ASP A 69 -5.51 -0.09 -4.96
N ALA A 70 -4.44 -0.53 -4.31
CA ALA A 70 -4.38 -0.64 -2.87
C ALA A 70 -4.50 0.75 -2.21
N LEU A 71 -3.81 1.76 -2.74
CA LEU A 71 -3.89 3.14 -2.29
C LEU A 71 -5.29 3.71 -2.46
N ALA A 72 -5.92 3.55 -3.62
CA ALA A 72 -7.29 3.99 -3.86
C ALA A 72 -8.28 3.35 -2.86
N CYS A 73 -8.06 2.08 -2.49
CA CYS A 73 -8.87 1.39 -1.49
C CYS A 73 -8.66 1.92 -0.05
N ALA A 74 -7.47 2.44 0.25
CA ALA A 74 -7.11 2.99 1.56
C ALA A 74 -7.23 4.52 1.66
N ALA A 75 -7.55 5.20 0.56
CA ALA A 75 -7.54 6.66 0.45
C ALA A 75 -8.32 7.37 1.55
N ASP A 76 -9.55 6.92 1.87
CA ASP A 76 -10.37 7.57 2.91
C ASP A 76 -9.74 7.48 4.31
N ALA A 77 -9.15 6.33 4.64
CA ALA A 77 -8.48 6.13 5.92
C ALA A 77 -7.18 6.96 5.99
N LEU A 78 -6.43 7.05 4.89
CA LEU A 78 -5.24 7.90 4.80
C LEU A 78 -5.60 9.38 4.92
N LYS A 79 -6.65 9.85 4.23
CA LYS A 79 -7.12 11.24 4.34
C LYS A 79 -7.60 11.56 5.75
N ALA A 80 -8.34 10.65 6.40
CA ALA A 80 -8.76 10.82 7.78
C ALA A 80 -7.56 10.93 8.73
N ALA A 81 -6.51 10.12 8.52
CA ALA A 81 -5.27 10.21 9.28
C ALA A 81 -4.54 11.54 9.03
N LEU A 82 -4.37 11.96 7.77
CA LEU A 82 -3.69 13.21 7.38
C LEU A 82 -4.43 14.47 7.90
N GLY A 83 -5.77 14.42 7.96
CA GLY A 83 -6.59 15.49 8.53
C GLY A 83 -6.58 15.54 10.07
N SER A 84 -5.97 14.56 10.75
CA SER A 84 -5.95 14.53 12.21
C SER A 84 -4.89 15.47 12.79
N ALA A 85 -5.33 16.45 13.58
CA ALA A 85 -4.43 17.36 14.29
C ALA A 85 -3.43 16.63 15.20
N GLN A 86 -3.83 15.49 15.77
CA GLN A 86 -2.99 14.67 16.64
C GLN A 86 -1.80 14.08 15.89
N LEU A 87 -2.02 13.61 14.64
CA LEU A 87 -0.94 13.09 13.79
C LEU A 87 0.01 14.21 13.38
N GLY A 88 -0.51 15.37 12.98
CA GLY A 88 0.30 16.55 12.66
C GLY A 88 1.20 16.98 13.82
N ASN A 89 0.67 16.99 15.04
CA ASN A 89 1.43 17.27 16.25
C ASN A 89 2.52 16.21 16.52
N ALA A 90 2.21 14.93 16.36
CA ALA A 90 3.16 13.84 16.56
C ALA A 90 4.31 13.87 15.53
N LEU A 91 4.00 14.15 14.26
CA LEU A 91 4.99 14.30 13.20
C LEU A 91 5.88 15.51 13.46
N SER A 92 5.30 16.65 13.86
CA SER A 92 6.04 17.86 14.20
C SER A 92 7.00 17.63 15.38
N ALA A 93 6.53 16.98 16.44
CA ALA A 93 7.37 16.64 17.60
C ALA A 93 8.51 15.68 17.20
N THR A 94 8.23 14.69 16.36
CA THR A 94 9.23 13.74 15.88
C THR A 94 10.28 14.42 15.00
N ALA A 95 9.85 15.28 14.07
CA ALA A 95 10.73 16.07 13.21
C ALA A 95 11.64 16.99 14.04
N LEU A 96 11.11 17.64 15.08
CA LEU A 96 11.89 18.46 16.00
C LEU A 96 12.94 17.62 16.74
N VAL A 97 12.57 16.44 17.25
CA VAL A 97 13.52 15.54 17.93
C VAL A 97 14.61 15.05 16.98
N LEU A 98 14.27 14.71 15.74
CA LEU A 98 15.23 14.30 14.71
C LEU A 98 16.16 15.46 14.31
N GLY A 99 15.61 16.68 14.15
CA GLY A 99 16.39 17.89 13.89
C GLY A 99 17.40 18.18 15.01
N LEU A 100 16.98 18.12 16.27
CA LEU A 100 17.88 18.29 17.43
C LEU A 100 18.97 17.21 17.48
N ARG A 101 18.67 15.97 17.08
CA ARG A 101 19.68 14.90 16.99
C ARG A 101 20.67 15.14 15.86
N ALA A 102 20.20 15.55 14.69
CA ALA A 102 21.06 15.89 13.55
C ALA A 102 21.98 17.07 13.89
N GLU A 103 21.49 18.11 14.56
CA GLU A 103 22.32 19.23 15.03
C GLU A 103 23.39 18.79 16.02
N ARG A 104 23.07 17.90 16.97
CA ARG A 104 24.06 17.36 17.92
C ARG A 104 25.13 16.53 17.21
N ALA A 105 24.74 15.70 16.25
CA ALA A 105 25.69 14.94 15.44
C ALA A 105 26.63 15.87 14.65
N ALA A 106 26.10 16.92 14.04
CA ALA A 106 26.88 17.92 13.31
C ALA A 106 27.79 18.79 14.19
N ARG A 107 27.42 19.03 15.45
CA ARG A 107 28.25 19.78 16.43
C ARG A 107 29.38 18.94 17.05
N THR A 108 29.49 17.65 16.72
CA THR A 108 30.55 16.76 17.22
C THR A 108 31.71 16.57 16.23
N PRO A 109 32.49 17.62 15.90
CA PRO A 109 33.88 17.43 15.55
C PRO A 109 34.80 18.19 16.53
N GLY A 110 35.45 17.45 17.43
CA GLY A 110 36.74 17.83 18.02
C GLY A 110 36.81 19.00 19.02
N ALA A 111 35.72 19.54 19.53
CA ALA A 111 35.79 20.66 20.47
C ALA A 111 36.06 20.20 21.92
N VAL A 112 37.34 20.05 22.27
CA VAL A 112 37.81 20.33 23.63
C VAL A 112 37.49 21.81 23.89
N ARG A 113 36.44 22.10 24.66
CA ARG A 113 36.20 23.46 25.17
C ARG A 113 35.92 23.45 26.66
N THR A 114 36.87 24.09 27.33
CA THR A 114 36.88 24.55 28.71
C THR A 114 35.59 25.24 29.10
N SER A 115 35.06 24.76 30.23
CA SER A 115 33.93 25.29 30.98
C SER A 115 34.13 26.75 31.36
N GLY A 116 33.19 27.61 30.94
CA GLY A 116 33.06 29.00 31.38
C GLY A 116 31.59 29.28 31.64
N ALA A 117 31.24 29.41 32.92
CA ALA A 117 29.90 29.56 33.44
C ALA A 117 29.26 30.93 33.14
N ALA A 118 27.96 30.96 32.87
CA ALA A 118 27.09 32.08 33.24
C ALA A 118 25.62 31.62 33.25
N ARG A 119 25.05 31.62 34.47
CA ARG A 119 23.67 31.29 34.83
C ARG A 119 22.86 32.58 34.90
N ALA A 120 21.67 32.61 34.29
CA ALA A 120 20.67 33.66 34.54
C ALA A 120 19.26 33.04 34.61
N PRO A 121 18.43 33.39 35.62
CA PRO A 121 17.06 32.91 35.77
C PRO A 121 16.01 33.94 35.33
N GLY A 122 14.82 33.44 34.98
CA GLY A 122 13.56 34.15 35.23
C GLY A 122 12.73 34.56 34.02
N ARG A 123 11.56 33.94 33.87
CA ARG A 123 10.24 34.63 33.82
C ARG A 123 9.10 33.63 33.72
N THR A 124 8.32 33.57 34.79
CA THR A 124 6.94 33.08 34.85
C THR A 124 6.02 34.04 34.09
N ARG A 125 5.17 33.52 33.20
CA ARG A 125 4.05 34.26 32.61
C ARG A 125 2.77 33.45 32.79
N GLU A 126 1.82 34.13 33.42
CA GLU A 126 0.57 33.69 33.99
C GLU A 126 -0.49 33.41 32.91
N GLU A 127 -1.21 32.30 33.09
CA GLU A 127 -2.20 31.72 32.18
C GLU A 127 -3.58 32.39 32.29
N ALA A 128 -4.23 32.61 31.15
CA ALA A 128 -5.65 32.97 31.05
C ALA A 128 -6.50 31.71 30.79
N PRO A 129 -7.70 31.58 31.39
CA PRO A 129 -8.51 30.36 31.26
C PRO A 129 -9.20 30.27 29.89
N PRO A 130 -9.15 29.11 29.20
CA PRO A 130 -9.82 28.95 27.92
C PRO A 130 -11.28 28.55 28.06
N GLN A 131 -12.05 29.15 27.16
CA GLN A 131 -13.49 29.07 26.97
C GLN A 131 -13.91 27.68 26.47
N ALA A 132 -14.86 27.06 27.18
CA ALA A 132 -15.39 25.73 26.85
C ALA A 132 -16.21 25.77 25.55
N ALA A 133 -15.59 25.42 24.44
CA ALA A 133 -16.25 25.09 23.19
C ALA A 133 -16.74 23.64 23.24
N ALA A 134 -17.98 23.42 22.81
CA ALA A 134 -18.68 22.14 22.82
C ALA A 134 -17.83 21.01 22.21
N GLU A 135 -17.72 19.91 22.95
CA GLU A 135 -16.88 18.76 22.61
C GLU A 135 -17.46 18.02 21.39
N PRO A 136 -16.83 18.11 20.20
CA PRO A 136 -17.19 17.25 19.09
C PRO A 136 -16.93 15.78 19.48
N PRO A 137 -17.67 14.82 18.90
CA PRO A 137 -17.44 13.40 19.17
C PRO A 137 -15.95 13.06 18.97
N PRO A 138 -15.35 12.21 19.83
CA PRO A 138 -13.93 11.97 19.79
C PRO A 138 -13.55 11.44 18.41
N PRO A 139 -12.73 12.16 17.63
CA PRO A 139 -12.23 11.62 16.38
C PRO A 139 -11.54 10.29 16.68
N GLY A 140 -11.71 9.30 15.79
CA GLY A 140 -10.93 8.06 15.87
C GLY A 140 -9.45 8.43 16.01
N THR A 141 -8.73 7.75 16.91
CA THR A 141 -7.32 8.07 17.11
C THR A 141 -6.59 7.88 15.77
N PRO A 142 -5.67 8.80 15.38
CA PRO A 142 -4.99 8.76 14.09
C PRO A 142 -4.32 7.40 13.86
N ASP A 143 -3.78 6.79 14.91
CA ASP A 143 -3.18 5.46 14.88
C ASP A 143 -4.13 4.38 14.35
N VAL A 144 -5.42 4.46 14.68
CA VAL A 144 -6.44 3.50 14.21
C VAL A 144 -6.70 3.69 12.72
N GLU A 145 -6.76 4.93 12.21
CA GLU A 145 -6.97 5.18 10.78
C GLU A 145 -5.74 4.80 9.95
N VAL A 146 -4.53 5.06 10.45
CA VAL A 146 -3.29 4.60 9.81
C VAL A 146 -3.23 3.07 9.76
N MET A 147 -3.55 2.39 10.87
CA MET A 147 -3.59 0.93 10.91
C MET A 147 -4.65 0.37 9.97
N ARG A 148 -5.83 1.01 9.91
CA ARG A 148 -6.90 0.62 8.97
C ARG A 148 -6.46 0.79 7.52
N ALA A 149 -5.78 1.89 7.17
CA ALA A 149 -5.22 2.10 5.84
C ALA A 149 -4.23 1.00 5.48
N LEU A 150 -3.27 0.70 6.36
CA LEU A 150 -2.26 -0.33 6.16
C LEU A 150 -2.88 -1.72 5.93
N LEU A 151 -3.84 -2.11 6.77
CA LEU A 151 -4.55 -3.39 6.65
C LEU A 151 -5.34 -3.49 5.34
N ARG A 152 -6.00 -2.40 4.91
CA ARG A 152 -6.72 -2.35 3.63
C ARG A 152 -5.77 -2.48 2.45
N MET A 153 -4.65 -1.75 2.47
CA MET A 153 -3.63 -1.82 1.41
C MET A 153 -3.06 -3.23 1.28
N SER A 154 -2.60 -3.82 2.39
CA SER A 154 -2.02 -5.17 2.40
C SER A 154 -3.04 -6.21 1.93
N GLY A 155 -4.27 -6.16 2.46
CA GLY A 155 -5.35 -7.06 2.03
C GLY A 155 -5.62 -6.96 0.53
N ARG A 156 -5.57 -5.75 -0.02
CA ARG A 156 -5.77 -5.52 -1.47
C ARG A 156 -4.59 -6.02 -2.30
N LEU A 157 -3.35 -5.79 -1.88
CA LEU A 157 -2.15 -6.30 -2.57
C LEU A 157 -2.13 -7.84 -2.60
N ARG A 158 -2.48 -8.48 -1.49
CA ARG A 158 -2.61 -9.95 -1.41
C ARG A 158 -3.71 -10.47 -2.34
N ALA A 159 -4.85 -9.78 -2.42
CA ALA A 159 -5.91 -10.13 -3.37
C ALA A 159 -5.48 -10.00 -4.83
N ARG A 160 -4.41 -9.24 -5.12
CA ARG A 160 -3.76 -9.14 -6.43
C ARG A 160 -2.64 -10.16 -6.65
N GLY A 161 -2.44 -11.09 -5.71
CA GLY A 161 -1.49 -12.19 -5.83
C GLY A 161 -0.09 -11.88 -5.28
N LEU A 162 0.09 -10.75 -4.60
CA LEU A 162 1.36 -10.45 -3.94
C LEU A 162 1.54 -11.35 -2.70
N GLU A 163 2.77 -11.80 -2.46
CA GLU A 163 3.12 -12.62 -1.30
C GLU A 163 2.82 -11.83 0.01
N PRO A 164 2.26 -12.47 1.07
CA PRO A 164 1.83 -11.78 2.27
C PRO A 164 2.85 -10.86 2.96
N ALA A 165 4.11 -11.27 3.11
CA ALA A 165 5.14 -10.46 3.74
C ALA A 165 5.56 -9.29 2.84
N ALA A 166 5.73 -9.54 1.54
CA ALA A 166 6.00 -8.48 0.56
C ALA A 166 4.86 -7.44 0.49
N ALA A 167 3.60 -7.88 0.61
CA ALA A 167 2.44 -6.99 0.65
C ALA A 167 2.42 -6.09 1.88
N ASP A 168 2.75 -6.63 3.06
CA ASP A 168 2.86 -5.85 4.29
C ASP A 168 4.00 -4.82 4.21
N GLU A 169 5.17 -5.25 3.71
CA GLU A 169 6.33 -4.37 3.55
C GLU A 169 6.04 -3.20 2.60
N VAL A 170 5.44 -3.48 1.44
CA VAL A 170 5.06 -2.45 0.46
C VAL A 170 3.99 -1.51 1.05
N ALA A 171 2.95 -2.06 1.69
CA ALA A 171 1.90 -1.26 2.30
C ALA A 171 2.45 -0.33 3.40
N ALA A 172 3.28 -0.86 4.31
CA ALA A 172 3.92 -0.09 5.36
C ALA A 172 4.87 0.97 4.79
N GLY A 173 5.72 0.59 3.83
CA GLY A 173 6.70 1.47 3.21
C GLY A 173 6.07 2.63 2.43
N VAL A 174 4.98 2.40 1.70
CA VAL A 174 4.24 3.46 1.00
C VAL A 174 3.50 4.35 2.01
N THR A 175 2.78 3.75 2.97
CA THR A 175 2.04 4.52 3.99
C THR A 175 2.97 5.44 4.78
N ALA A 176 4.08 4.90 5.30
CA ALA A 176 5.05 5.69 6.06
C ALA A 176 5.62 6.85 5.23
N ARG A 177 5.92 6.62 3.95
CA ARG A 177 6.46 7.67 3.07
C ARG A 177 5.45 8.73 2.71
N LEU A 178 4.16 8.39 2.58
CA LEU A 178 3.08 9.37 2.39
C LEU A 178 2.87 10.22 3.64
N LEU A 179 2.89 9.60 4.82
CA LEU A 179 2.74 10.32 6.09
C LEU A 179 3.94 11.21 6.43
N ALA A 180 5.13 10.90 5.92
CA ALA A 180 6.35 11.68 6.13
C ALA A 180 6.50 12.86 5.15
N GLN A 181 5.49 13.17 4.33
CA GLN A 181 5.55 14.26 3.37
C GLN A 181 5.26 15.59 4.06
N ASP A 182 6.01 16.63 3.68
CA ASP A 182 5.88 17.96 4.27
C ASP A 182 4.55 18.65 3.91
N ASP A 183 3.89 18.18 2.84
CA ASP A 183 2.62 18.72 2.36
C ASP A 183 1.50 17.66 2.39
N PRO A 184 0.77 17.54 3.52
CA PRO A 184 -0.34 16.59 3.63
C PRO A 184 -1.54 16.95 2.74
N ALA A 185 -1.68 18.23 2.33
CA ALA A 185 -2.75 18.65 1.43
C ALA A 185 -2.50 18.13 0.01
N ALA A 186 -1.26 18.25 -0.50
CA ALA A 186 -0.89 17.68 -1.79
C ALA A 186 -1.06 16.14 -1.84
N VAL A 187 -0.83 15.45 -0.72
CA VAL A 187 -1.12 14.01 -0.61
C VAL A 187 -2.62 13.74 -0.70
N ALA A 188 -3.45 14.53 -0.01
CA ALA A 188 -4.90 14.40 -0.06
C ALA A 188 -5.45 14.66 -1.48
N ASP A 189 -4.99 15.71 -2.14
CA ASP A 189 -5.37 16.05 -3.52
C ASP A 189 -5.00 14.93 -4.50
N PHE A 190 -3.82 14.33 -4.32
CA PHE A 190 -3.41 13.15 -5.10
C PHE A 190 -4.34 11.95 -4.86
N LEU A 191 -4.68 11.66 -3.60
CA LEU A 191 -5.59 10.57 -3.27
C LEU A 191 -7.00 10.81 -3.83
N ASP A 192 -7.48 12.04 -3.83
CA ASP A 192 -8.76 12.41 -4.44
C ASP A 192 -8.73 12.28 -5.96
N ALA A 193 -7.65 12.74 -6.61
CA ALA A 193 -7.45 12.55 -8.05
C ALA A 193 -7.38 11.07 -8.44
N LEU A 194 -6.78 10.22 -7.59
CA LEU A 194 -6.67 8.78 -7.82
C LEU A 194 -8.03 8.06 -7.73
N VAL A 195 -8.88 8.47 -6.79
CA VAL A 195 -10.22 7.88 -6.55
C VAL A 195 -11.28 8.42 -7.53
N GLY A 196 -11.17 9.68 -7.94
CA GLY A 196 -12.20 10.43 -8.68
C GLY A 196 -12.67 9.83 -10.01
N GLY A 197 -11.96 8.85 -10.58
CA GLY A 197 -12.32 8.23 -11.87
C GLY A 197 -13.32 7.08 -11.81
N GLU A 198 -13.34 6.26 -10.74
CA GLU A 198 -14.27 5.14 -10.57
C GLU A 198 -14.02 4.47 -9.20
N PRO A 199 -15.05 4.08 -8.43
CA PRO A 199 -14.84 3.31 -7.21
C PRO A 199 -14.09 2.00 -7.53
N PRO A 200 -13.14 1.58 -6.67
CA PRO A 200 -12.38 0.36 -6.89
C PRO A 200 -13.33 -0.82 -7.01
N GLN A 201 -13.27 -1.55 -8.13
CA GLN A 201 -14.16 -2.69 -8.33
C GLN A 201 -13.96 -3.68 -7.19
N ALA A 202 -15.07 -4.01 -6.52
CA ALA A 202 -15.11 -5.14 -5.61
C ALA A 202 -14.65 -6.37 -6.40
N THR A 203 -13.48 -6.89 -6.03
CA THR A 203 -12.95 -8.14 -6.60
C THR A 203 -14.06 -9.16 -6.46
N THR A 204 -14.65 -9.53 -7.58
CA THR A 204 -15.89 -10.28 -7.66
C THR A 204 -15.63 -11.76 -7.37
N GLY A 205 -14.95 -12.04 -6.25
CA GLY A 205 -14.74 -13.38 -5.70
C GLY A 205 -16.00 -13.94 -5.04
N ASP A 206 -17.05 -13.12 -4.85
CA ASP A 206 -18.30 -13.56 -4.22
C ASP A 206 -19.31 -14.20 -5.19
N ARG A 207 -18.97 -14.31 -6.49
CA ARG A 207 -19.82 -15.01 -7.48
C ARG A 207 -19.70 -16.54 -7.43
N ARG A 208 -19.15 -17.12 -6.36
CA ARG A 208 -19.06 -18.58 -6.19
C ARG A 208 -19.90 -19.14 -5.04
N ARG A 209 -20.98 -18.45 -4.62
CA ARG A 209 -21.98 -18.99 -3.67
C ARG A 209 -23.46 -18.74 -4.03
N SER A 210 -23.79 -18.38 -5.26
CA SER A 210 -25.20 -18.26 -5.72
C SER A 210 -25.57 -19.21 -6.88
N ARG A 211 -25.02 -20.42 -6.87
CA ARG A 211 -25.62 -21.57 -7.59
C ARG A 211 -25.78 -22.76 -6.65
N SER A 212 -26.59 -22.56 -5.62
CA SER A 212 -27.31 -23.64 -4.96
C SER A 212 -28.68 -23.11 -4.57
N SER A 213 -29.53 -22.93 -5.59
CA SER A 213 -30.97 -23.12 -5.40
C SER A 213 -31.22 -24.59 -5.74
N PRO A 214 -31.30 -25.50 -4.76
CA PRO A 214 -31.88 -26.80 -5.00
C PRO A 214 -33.39 -26.56 -5.17
N GLY A 215 -33.86 -26.62 -6.41
CA GLY A 215 -35.29 -26.80 -6.64
C GLY A 215 -35.75 -28.10 -5.95
N PRO A 216 -36.96 -28.14 -5.37
CA PRO A 216 -37.50 -29.36 -4.80
C PRO A 216 -37.92 -30.29 -5.95
N GLY A 217 -36.99 -31.11 -6.44
CA GLY A 217 -37.29 -32.02 -7.54
C GLY A 217 -36.09 -32.60 -8.26
N SER A 218 -35.20 -33.31 -7.56
CA SER A 218 -34.34 -34.32 -8.22
C SER A 218 -33.78 -35.33 -7.22
N VAL A 219 -34.69 -35.99 -6.51
CA VAL A 219 -34.41 -37.30 -5.91
C VAL A 219 -34.46 -38.27 -7.10
N LEU A 220 -33.31 -38.64 -7.69
CA LEU A 220 -33.08 -39.90 -8.46
C LEU A 220 -31.76 -40.00 -9.25
N SER A 221 -30.81 -39.06 -9.17
CA SER A 221 -29.50 -39.21 -9.88
C SER A 221 -28.32 -39.62 -8.99
N ALA A 222 -28.60 -40.25 -7.85
CA ALA A 222 -27.61 -40.69 -6.87
C ALA A 222 -27.06 -42.12 -7.09
N LEU A 223 -27.15 -42.74 -8.28
CA LEU A 223 -26.90 -44.19 -8.39
C LEU A 223 -26.05 -44.72 -9.55
N LEU A 224 -25.40 -43.90 -10.39
CA LEU A 224 -24.64 -44.43 -11.54
C LEU A 224 -23.24 -43.85 -11.82
N SER A 225 -22.53 -43.31 -10.81
CA SER A 225 -21.11 -42.93 -10.97
C SER A 225 -20.14 -43.74 -10.09
N ARG A 226 -20.65 -44.66 -9.26
CA ARG A 226 -19.85 -45.73 -8.67
C ARG A 226 -19.76 -46.86 -9.69
N LEU A 227 -18.63 -46.94 -10.41
CA LEU A 227 -18.01 -48.15 -11.01
C LEU A 227 -17.30 -47.81 -12.32
N ARG A 228 -16.01 -47.45 -12.22
CA ARG A 228 -14.91 -47.46 -13.23
C ARG A 228 -13.99 -46.29 -12.86
N ARG A 229 -12.72 -46.43 -12.48
CA ARG A 229 -11.71 -47.38 -12.95
C ARG A 229 -10.57 -47.50 -11.90
N PRO A 230 -9.79 -48.58 -11.98
CA PRO A 230 -8.86 -49.01 -10.95
C PRO A 230 -7.53 -48.25 -10.98
N TYR A 231 -7.01 -48.14 -9.76
CA TYR A 231 -5.64 -47.91 -9.35
C TYR A 231 -4.65 -48.73 -10.19
N GLY A 232 -3.70 -48.07 -10.86
CA GLY A 232 -2.50 -48.69 -11.40
C GLY A 232 -1.28 -48.11 -10.68
N PRO A 233 -0.49 -48.91 -9.93
CA PRO A 233 0.74 -48.41 -9.31
C PRO A 233 1.87 -48.34 -10.34
N THR A 234 2.29 -47.12 -10.70
CA THR A 234 3.56 -46.90 -11.41
C THR A 234 4.73 -47.02 -10.44
N ARG A 235 5.41 -48.15 -10.58
CA ARG A 235 6.76 -48.52 -10.14
C ARG A 235 7.78 -47.36 -10.24
N PRO A 236 8.54 -47.04 -9.17
CA PRO A 236 9.75 -46.22 -9.31
C PRO A 236 10.88 -47.05 -9.95
N ALA A 237 11.59 -46.45 -10.91
CA ALA A 237 12.82 -46.99 -11.48
C ALA A 237 14.02 -46.57 -10.60
N PRO A 238 15.00 -47.47 -10.37
CA PRO A 238 16.28 -47.11 -9.76
C PRO A 238 17.18 -46.41 -10.78
N SER A 239 17.68 -45.21 -10.47
CA SER A 239 18.81 -44.59 -11.17
C SER A 239 20.09 -44.92 -10.40
N ALA A 240 20.77 -45.96 -10.87
CA ALA A 240 22.19 -46.21 -10.63
C ALA A 240 23.00 -45.66 -11.81
N GLY A 241 24.21 -45.17 -11.56
CA GLY A 241 25.15 -44.60 -12.55
C GLY A 241 25.68 -43.26 -12.03
N GLU A 242 26.70 -43.19 -11.17
CA GLU A 242 28.10 -43.60 -11.39
C GLU A 242 28.69 -43.09 -12.71
N GLY A 243 29.75 -42.29 -12.60
CA GLY A 243 30.82 -42.23 -13.60
C GLY A 243 31.11 -40.85 -14.17
N GLY A 244 32.29 -40.29 -13.85
CA GLY A 244 33.01 -39.45 -14.80
C GLY A 244 33.66 -38.20 -14.22
N THR A 245 34.78 -38.37 -13.52
CA THR A 245 35.80 -37.33 -13.38
C THR A 245 36.82 -37.50 -14.52
N PRO A 246 37.05 -36.48 -15.37
CA PRO A 246 38.26 -36.38 -16.17
C PRO A 246 39.19 -35.26 -15.68
N PRO A 247 40.50 -35.32 -16.05
CA PRO A 247 41.59 -34.53 -15.48
C PRO A 247 41.58 -33.04 -15.86
#